data_AF-A0A452V936-F1
#
_entry.id   AF-A0A452V936-F1
#
_cell.length_a   1.000
_cell.length_b   1.000
_cell.length_c   1.000
_cell.angle_alpha   90.00
_cell.angle_beta   90.00
_cell.angle_gamma   90.00
#
_symmetry.space_group_name_H-M   'P 1'
#
loop_
_entity.id
_entity.type
_entity.pdbx_description
1 polymer ?
#
loop_
_entity_poly.entity_id
_entity_poly.type
_entity_poly.pdbx_seq_one_letter_code
_entity_poly.pdbx_strand_id
1 'polypeptide(L)'
;MWQLLASLSCLVVLAGAQSRPPFQLPSDELVNYVNKRNTTWKAGHNFHNVDPGYLSRLCGTFLGGPKLPQRVWFAENMVLPENFDAREQWPNCPTIKEIRDQGSCGSCWRDSQREREHKQGEWERKKQVPSRGA
;
A
#
# COMPACT_ATOMS: atom_id res chain seq x y z
N MET A 1 14.44 -45.00 26.01
CA MET A 1 14.38 -43.53 26.18
C MET A 1 14.83 -42.77 24.93
N TRP A 2 16.01 -43.06 24.37
CA TRP A 2 16.52 -42.39 23.16
C TRP A 2 15.62 -42.50 21.92
N GLN A 3 15.02 -43.68 21.69
CA GLN A 3 14.11 -43.91 20.56
C GLN A 3 12.85 -43.03 20.64
N LEU A 4 12.30 -42.84 21.84
CA LEU A 4 11.12 -42.01 22.08
C LEU A 4 11.43 -40.51 21.90
N LEU A 5 12.61 -40.08 22.35
CA LEU A 5 13.09 -38.71 22.17
C LEU A 5 13.37 -38.39 20.69
N ALA A 6 13.92 -39.35 19.94
CA ALA A 6 14.13 -39.23 18.50
C ALA A 6 12.79 -39.16 17.74
N SER A 7 11.82 -40.00 18.09
CA SER A 7 10.48 -39.95 17.46
C SER A 7 9.72 -38.67 17.77
N LEU A 8 9.79 -38.17 19.02
CA LEU A 8 9.15 -36.90 19.40
C LEU A 8 9.79 -35.71 18.68
N SER A 9 11.12 -35.69 18.57
CA SER A 9 11.83 -34.64 17.82
C SER A 9 11.44 -34.64 16.35
N CYS A 10 11.29 -35.81 15.73
CA CYS A 10 10.85 -35.94 14.34
C CYS A 10 9.40 -35.42 14.13
N LEU A 11 8.50 -35.73 15.06
CA LEU A 11 7.11 -35.26 15.03
C LEU A 11 7.01 -33.73 15.20
N VAL A 12 7.86 -33.14 16.05
CA VAL A 12 7.91 -31.67 16.22
C VAL A 12 8.44 -30.98 14.96
N VAL A 13 9.44 -31.55 14.28
CA VAL A 13 9.94 -31.03 12.99
C VAL A 13 8.87 -31.13 11.89
N LEU A 14 8.15 -32.25 11.81
CA LEU A 14 7.06 -32.44 10.83
C LEU A 14 5.86 -31.52 11.10
N ALA A 15 5.52 -31.27 12.37
CA ALA A 15 4.46 -30.34 12.74
C ALA A 15 4.87 -28.86 12.52
N GLY A 16 6.15 -28.53 12.69
CA GLY A 16 6.70 -27.19 12.43
C GLY A 16 6.88 -26.85 10.94
N ALA A 17 6.87 -27.85 10.06
CA ALA A 17 7.00 -27.67 8.61
C ALA A 17 5.75 -27.05 7.94
N GLN A 18 4.66 -26.82 8.67
CA GLN A 18 3.50 -26.08 8.18
C GLN A 18 3.73 -24.57 8.31
N SER A 19 4.60 -23.98 7.49
CA SER A 19 4.66 -22.51 7.39
C SER A 19 5.12 -22.02 6.03
N ARG A 20 4.29 -22.27 5.02
CA ARG A 20 3.88 -21.33 3.95
C ARG A 20 3.11 -22.15 2.90
N PRO A 21 1.85 -21.83 2.60
CA PRO A 21 1.25 -22.39 1.40
C PRO A 21 2.08 -21.92 0.19
N PRO A 22 2.57 -22.84 -0.67
CA PRO A 22 3.37 -22.50 -1.84
C PRO A 22 2.44 -22.02 -2.95
N PHE A 23 1.71 -20.92 -2.71
CA PHE A 23 0.87 -20.35 -3.75
C PHE A 23 1.78 -19.73 -4.80
N GLN A 24 1.64 -20.16 -6.06
CA GLN A 24 2.15 -19.39 -7.18
C GLN A 24 1.38 -18.06 -7.24
N LEU A 25 2.09 -16.95 -7.34
CA LEU A 25 1.48 -15.62 -7.39
C LEU A 25 1.31 -15.19 -8.85
N PRO A 26 0.14 -14.61 -9.23
CA PRO A 26 -1.16 -14.66 -8.56
C PRO A 26 -1.91 -15.99 -8.84
N SER A 27 -2.68 -16.51 -7.87
CA SER A 27 -3.48 -17.76 -8.03
C SER A 27 -4.87 -17.68 -7.40
N ASP A 28 -5.82 -18.45 -7.96
CA ASP A 28 -7.20 -18.58 -7.45
C ASP A 28 -7.25 -19.12 -6.02
N GLU A 29 -6.31 -20.00 -5.66
CA GLU A 29 -6.25 -20.60 -4.33
C GLU A 29 -6.02 -19.53 -3.25
N LEU A 30 -5.12 -18.58 -3.51
CA LEU A 30 -4.86 -17.46 -2.62
C LEU A 30 -6.10 -16.56 -2.47
N VAL A 31 -6.77 -16.24 -3.59
CA VAL A 31 -8.00 -15.42 -3.58
C VAL A 31 -9.09 -16.10 -2.73
N ASN A 32 -9.32 -17.39 -2.94
CA ASN A 32 -10.32 -18.16 -2.21
C ASN A 32 -9.97 -18.29 -0.73
N TYR A 33 -8.69 -18.53 -0.42
CA TYR A 33 -8.21 -18.60 0.96
C TYR A 33 -8.46 -17.30 1.72
N VAL A 34 -8.15 -16.15 1.12
CA VAL A 34 -8.41 -14.84 1.74
C VAL A 34 -9.91 -14.61 1.92
N ASN A 35 -10.71 -14.84 0.88
CA ASN A 35 -12.16 -14.60 0.95
C ASN A 35 -12.88 -15.50 1.96
N LYS A 36 -12.29 -16.64 2.34
CA LYS A 36 -12.79 -17.50 3.43
C LYS A 36 -12.50 -16.97 4.83
N ARG A 37 -11.59 -15.99 5.00
CA ARG A 37 -11.13 -15.51 6.32
C ARG A 37 -11.99 -14.42 6.96
N ASN A 38 -13.21 -14.17 6.45
CA ASN A 38 -14.14 -13.16 6.97
C ASN A 38 -13.45 -11.81 7.29
N THR A 39 -12.65 -11.33 6.35
CA THR A 39 -11.94 -10.04 6.46
C THR A 39 -12.85 -8.88 6.07
N THR A 40 -12.43 -7.65 6.39
CA THR A 40 -13.15 -6.42 6.01
C THR A 40 -13.06 -6.08 4.51
N TRP A 41 -12.29 -6.84 3.74
CA TRP A 41 -12.07 -6.65 2.31
C TRP A 41 -12.23 -7.96 1.55
N LYS A 42 -12.47 -7.87 0.25
CA LYS A 42 -12.63 -9.00 -0.68
C LYS A 42 -11.46 -9.06 -1.66
N ALA A 43 -10.84 -10.22 -1.79
CA ALA A 43 -9.77 -10.48 -2.75
C ALA A 43 -10.32 -10.80 -4.15
N GLY A 44 -9.55 -10.41 -5.17
CA GLY A 44 -9.76 -10.72 -6.58
C GLY A 44 -8.45 -10.60 -7.36
N HIS A 45 -8.46 -11.02 -8.63
CA HIS A 45 -7.29 -10.90 -9.51
C HIS A 45 -7.19 -9.49 -10.10
N ASN A 46 -6.05 -8.83 -9.88
CA ASN A 46 -5.70 -7.56 -10.52
C ASN A 46 -4.61 -7.71 -11.59
N PHE A 47 -3.82 -8.79 -11.53
CA PHE A 47 -2.73 -9.06 -12.46
C PHE A 47 -2.98 -10.40 -13.16
N HIS A 48 -2.78 -10.44 -14.47
CA HIS A 48 -2.96 -11.63 -15.30
C HIS A 48 -1.69 -11.86 -16.13
N ASN A 49 -1.18 -13.09 -16.15
CA ASN A 49 -0.02 -13.50 -16.96
C ASN A 49 1.23 -12.62 -16.74
N VAL A 50 1.48 -12.19 -15.51
CA VAL A 50 2.64 -11.36 -15.16
C VAL A 50 3.78 -12.20 -14.61
N ASP A 51 5.01 -11.74 -14.86
CA ASP A 51 6.21 -12.32 -14.27
C ASP A 51 6.27 -12.03 -12.75
N PRO A 52 6.62 -12.99 -11.88
CA PRO A 52 6.78 -12.73 -10.44
C PRO A 52 7.83 -11.65 -10.12
N GLY A 53 8.83 -11.46 -10.97
CA GLY A 53 9.80 -10.37 -10.87
C GLY A 53 9.17 -9.00 -11.15
N TYR A 54 8.19 -8.92 -12.07
CA TYR A 54 7.38 -7.71 -12.25
C TYR A 54 6.64 -7.33 -10.97
N LEU A 55 5.96 -8.29 -10.32
CA LEU A 55 5.27 -8.04 -9.04
C LEU A 55 6.23 -7.53 -7.95
N SER A 56 7.41 -8.13 -7.85
CA SER A 56 8.44 -7.70 -6.89
C SER A 56 8.93 -6.29 -7.20
N ARG A 57 9.06 -5.95 -8.49
CA ARG A 57 9.54 -4.65 -8.96
C ARG A 57 8.53 -3.52 -8.71
N LEU A 58 7.23 -3.80 -8.63
CA LEU A 58 6.24 -2.79 -8.24
C LEU A 58 6.51 -2.23 -6.82
N CYS A 59 7.12 -3.02 -5.94
CA CYS A 59 7.43 -2.67 -4.55
C CYS A 59 8.84 -2.05 -4.37
N GLY A 60 9.13 -0.96 -5.09
CA GLY A 60 10.47 -0.37 -5.18
C GLY A 60 10.96 0.52 -4.02
N THR A 61 10.26 0.60 -2.89
CA THR A 61 10.63 1.48 -1.77
C THR A 61 11.53 0.76 -0.77
N PHE A 62 12.69 1.35 -0.45
CA PHE A 62 13.53 0.89 0.66
C PHE A 62 13.07 1.50 1.99
N LEU A 63 12.79 0.64 2.96
CA LEU A 63 12.40 1.05 4.32
C LEU A 63 13.63 1.34 5.18
N GLY A 64 13.48 2.21 6.19
CA GLY A 64 14.57 2.55 7.12
C GLY A 64 15.58 3.58 6.60
N GLY A 65 15.22 4.34 5.56
CA GLY A 65 16.03 5.45 5.04
C GLY A 65 16.12 6.66 5.99
N PRO A 66 16.81 7.74 5.55
CA PRO A 66 16.96 8.95 6.34
C PRO A 66 15.61 9.55 6.71
N LYS A 67 15.48 10.00 7.96
CA LYS A 67 14.28 10.68 8.47
C LYS A 67 14.48 12.19 8.37
N LEU A 68 13.48 12.88 7.82
CA LEU A 68 13.42 14.34 7.87
C LEU A 68 13.08 14.81 9.28
N PRO A 69 13.38 16.08 9.64
CA PRO A 69 12.93 16.66 10.89
C PRO A 69 11.42 16.48 11.10
N GLN A 70 11.03 16.15 12.33
CA GLN A 70 9.62 15.96 12.65
C GLN A 70 8.89 17.31 12.58
N ARG A 71 7.77 17.35 11.84
CA ARG A 71 6.86 18.50 11.87
C ARG A 71 6.01 18.41 13.14
N VAL A 72 6.48 19.06 14.20
CA VAL A 72 5.75 19.29 15.45
C VAL A 72 4.96 20.60 15.33
N TRP A 73 3.77 20.71 15.96
CA TRP A 73 2.95 21.94 16.08
C TRP A 73 2.03 22.34 14.90
N PHE A 74 1.02 21.53 14.54
CA PHE A 74 0.02 21.95 13.53
C PHE A 74 -1.45 21.67 13.89
N ALA A 75 -1.71 20.96 14.99
CA ALA A 75 -3.05 20.45 15.31
C ALA A 75 -3.57 20.89 16.68
N GLU A 76 -2.86 21.78 17.38
CA GLU A 76 -3.32 22.26 18.69
C GLU A 76 -4.65 22.98 18.51
N ASN A 77 -5.69 22.46 19.17
CA ASN A 77 -7.07 22.94 19.14
C ASN A 77 -7.82 22.79 17.79
N MET A 78 -7.38 21.90 16.90
CA MET A 78 -8.14 21.61 15.67
C MET A 78 -9.19 20.52 15.92
N VAL A 79 -10.46 20.82 15.61
CA VAL A 79 -11.52 19.79 15.53
C VAL A 79 -11.44 19.13 14.17
N LEU A 80 -11.05 17.86 14.13
CA LEU A 80 -10.98 17.07 12.90
C LEU A 80 -12.37 16.51 12.53
N PRO A 81 -12.72 16.47 11.24
CA PRO A 81 -13.96 15.84 10.81
C PRO A 81 -13.86 14.32 10.96
N GLU A 82 -15.01 13.65 11.10
CA GLU A 82 -15.09 12.17 11.15
C GLU A 82 -14.60 11.53 9.84
N ASN A 83 -14.87 12.18 8.70
CA ASN A 83 -14.45 11.74 7.37
C ASN A 83 -13.82 12.91 6.61
N PHE A 84 -12.77 12.62 5.81
CA PHE A 84 -12.10 13.62 4.99
C PHE A 84 -11.67 13.02 3.65
N ASP A 85 -12.05 13.69 2.55
CA ASP A 85 -11.59 13.39 1.20
C ASP A 85 -10.99 14.65 0.55
N ALA A 86 -9.69 14.59 0.23
CA ALA A 86 -8.99 15.69 -0.43
C ALA A 86 -9.62 16.08 -1.79
N ARG A 87 -10.26 15.13 -2.48
CA ARG A 87 -10.92 15.36 -3.78
C ARG A 87 -12.19 16.20 -3.62
N GLU A 88 -12.85 16.10 -2.48
CA GLU A 88 -14.04 16.87 -2.13
C GLU A 88 -13.66 18.24 -1.55
N GLN A 89 -12.60 18.29 -0.72
CA GLN A 89 -12.12 19.54 -0.12
C GLN A 89 -11.50 20.50 -1.15
N TRP A 90 -10.84 19.97 -2.18
CA TRP A 90 -10.21 20.75 -3.24
C TRP A 90 -10.67 20.29 -4.63
N PRO A 91 -11.97 20.48 -4.96
CA PRO A 91 -12.56 19.95 -6.18
C PRO A 91 -11.98 20.60 -7.44
N ASN A 92 -11.48 21.84 -7.29
CA ASN A 92 -10.84 22.59 -8.35
C ASN A 92 -9.43 22.07 -8.67
N CYS A 93 -8.86 21.12 -7.93
CA CYS A 93 -7.54 20.54 -8.21
C CYS A 93 -7.67 19.14 -8.81
N PRO A 94 -7.90 18.99 -10.13
CA PRO A 94 -8.06 17.69 -10.79
C PRO A 94 -6.88 16.74 -10.59
N THR A 95 -5.66 17.26 -10.35
CA THR A 95 -4.49 16.42 -10.09
C THR A 95 -4.65 15.56 -8.85
N ILE A 96 -5.51 15.95 -7.88
CA ILE A 96 -5.79 15.16 -6.68
C ILE A 96 -6.48 13.83 -7.04
N LYS A 97 -7.27 13.80 -8.11
CA LYS A 97 -8.00 12.62 -8.61
C LYS A 97 -7.17 11.75 -9.56
N GLU A 98 -6.00 12.24 -10.00
CA GLU A 98 -5.13 11.55 -10.94
C GLU A 98 -4.53 10.29 -10.32
N ILE A 99 -4.62 9.16 -11.02
CA ILE A 99 -3.94 7.90 -10.69
C ILE A 99 -2.85 7.67 -11.73
N ARG A 100 -1.62 7.45 -11.28
CA ARG A 100 -0.45 7.26 -12.14
C ARG A 100 -0.05 5.80 -12.25
N ASP A 101 0.61 5.47 -13.36
CA ASP A 101 1.22 4.17 -13.59
C ASP A 101 2.76 4.29 -13.53
N GLN A 102 3.39 3.51 -12.64
CA GLN A 102 4.84 3.42 -12.52
C GLN A 102 5.47 2.48 -13.58
N GLY A 103 4.65 1.75 -14.32
CA GLY A 103 5.04 0.74 -15.30
C GLY A 103 5.86 -0.40 -14.68
N SER A 104 6.72 -1.03 -15.48
CA SER A 104 7.65 -2.09 -15.03
C SER A 104 8.87 -1.53 -14.30
N CYS A 105 8.72 -0.47 -13.51
CA CYS A 105 9.77 0.19 -12.76
C CYS A 105 9.44 0.21 -11.27
N GLY A 106 10.44 0.07 -10.40
CA GLY A 106 10.31 0.27 -8.95
C GLY A 106 10.37 1.74 -8.55
N SER A 107 9.64 2.61 -9.26
CA SER A 107 9.67 4.06 -9.06
C SER A 107 8.59 4.60 -8.13
N CYS A 108 7.79 3.76 -7.47
CA CYS A 108 6.70 4.18 -6.57
C CYS A 108 7.13 5.22 -5.53
N TRP A 109 8.34 5.10 -4.97
CA TRP A 109 8.90 6.07 -4.03
C TRP A 109 9.09 7.47 -4.65
N ARG A 110 9.42 7.55 -5.94
CA ARG A 110 9.60 8.81 -6.67
C ARG A 110 8.26 9.32 -7.19
N ASP A 111 7.44 8.43 -7.73
CA ASP A 111 6.19 8.81 -8.37
C ASP A 111 5.19 9.35 -7.33
N SER A 112 5.16 8.78 -6.12
CA SER A 112 4.41 9.33 -4.97
C SER A 112 4.89 10.73 -4.55
N GLN A 113 6.20 11.00 -4.57
CA GLN A 113 6.74 12.34 -4.27
C GLN A 113 6.37 13.34 -5.36
N ARG A 114 6.51 12.95 -6.63
CA ARG A 114 6.14 13.77 -7.79
C ARG A 114 4.64 14.05 -7.84
N GLU A 115 3.82 13.08 -7.44
CA GLU A 115 2.38 13.26 -7.30
C GLU A 115 2.07 14.33 -6.24
N ARG A 116 2.67 14.23 -5.05
CA ARG A 116 2.50 15.23 -3.98
C ARG A 116 2.94 16.63 -4.42
N GLU A 117 4.10 16.76 -5.05
CA GLU A 117 4.63 18.04 -5.54
C GLU A 117 3.70 18.66 -6.60
N HIS A 118 3.22 17.84 -7.54
CA HIS A 118 2.31 18.30 -8.58
C HIS A 118 0.97 18.78 -8.00
N LYS A 119 0.41 18.02 -7.05
CA LYS A 119 -0.83 18.38 -6.32
C LYS A 119 -0.66 19.69 -5.55
N GLN A 120 0.45 19.84 -4.81
CA GLN A 120 0.74 21.08 -4.08
C GLN A 120 0.89 22.28 -5.04
N GLY A 121 1.65 22.13 -6.12
CA GLY A 121 1.86 23.20 -7.09
C GLY A 121 0.58 23.63 -7.81
N GLU A 122 -0.33 22.70 -8.13
CA GLU A 122 -1.66 23.04 -8.64
C GLU A 122 -2.48 23.81 -7.60
N TRP A 123 -2.51 23.33 -6.37
CA TRP A 123 -3.27 23.96 -5.30
C TRP A 123 -2.81 25.38 -5.00
N GLU A 124 -1.50 25.64 -4.95
CA GLU A 124 -0.97 26.99 -4.75
C GLU A 124 -1.37 27.94 -5.88
N ARG A 125 -1.31 27.48 -7.13
CA ARG A 125 -1.74 28.28 -8.28
C ARG A 125 -3.23 28.63 -8.21
N LYS A 126 -4.08 27.69 -7.75
CA LYS A 126 -5.53 27.88 -7.68
C LYS A 126 -5.97 28.67 -6.45
N LYS A 127 -5.18 28.67 -5.37
CA LYS A 127 -5.37 29.57 -4.22
C LYS A 127 -5.21 31.05 -4.56
N GLN A 128 -4.36 31.38 -5.52
CA GLN A 128 -4.08 32.76 -5.92
C GLN A 128 -5.14 33.34 -6.86
N VAL A 129 -6.10 32.52 -7.32
CA VAL A 129 -7.26 33.00 -8.08
C VAL A 129 -8.34 33.37 -7.06
N PRO A 130 -8.75 34.65 -6.95
CA PRO A 130 -9.86 35.03 -6.08
C PRO A 130 -11.06 34.17 -6.46
N SER A 131 -11.73 33.61 -5.46
CA SER A 131 -13.02 32.95 -5.65
C SER A 131 -13.92 33.94 -6.40
N ARG A 132 -14.13 33.72 -7.71
CA ARG A 132 -15.24 34.38 -8.39
C ARG A 132 -16.48 33.85 -7.69
N GLY A 133 -17.16 34.76 -7.00
CA GLY A 133 -18.27 34.45 -6.11
C GLY A 133 -19.30 33.54 -6.77
N ALA A 134 -19.83 32.65 -5.95
CA ALA A 134 -21.20 32.15 -6.06
C ALA A 134 -22.02 32.90 -5.00
#